data_AF-A0A7C6T0F7-F1
#
_entry.id   AF-A0A7C6T0F7-F1
#
_cell.length_a   1.000
_cell.length_b   1.000
_cell.length_c   1.000
_cell.angle_alpha   90.00
_cell.angle_beta   90.00
_cell.angle_gamma   90.00
#
_symmetry.space_group_name_H-M   'P 1'
#
loop_
_entity.id
_entity.type
_entity.pdbx_description
1 polymer ?
#
loop_
_entity_poly.entity_id
_entity_poly.type
_entity_poly.pdbx_seq_one_letter_code
_entity_poly.pdbx_strand_id
1 'polypeptide(L)'
;MIASIKIVEGPVWRYYNCPDPQWAEKCSSCRRQISAEPAVCVECVNCWKVEIWKHGKAFYQVDFDRLMDRVHLISDAPVIAKASRAPIQVVRTGVPDTGYPDLVIDDLLVLYARSIAGREALRRLVQVSLGLSREAADLIPVRRGCWRFDPVLGPWQSWYPVDSDWPEIH
;
A
#
# COMPACT_ATOMS: atom_id res chain seq x y z
N MET A 1 22.35 -10.22 -9.80
CA MET A 1 22.82 -9.46 -8.62
C MET A 1 21.62 -9.25 -7.73
N ILE A 2 21.61 -9.79 -6.51
CA ILE A 2 20.54 -9.53 -5.54
C ILE A 2 20.77 -8.10 -5.04
N ALA A 3 19.88 -7.18 -5.39
CA ALA A 3 19.94 -5.82 -4.87
C ALA A 3 19.92 -5.87 -3.34
N SER A 4 20.85 -5.18 -2.67
CA SER A 4 20.90 -5.14 -1.21
C SER A 4 19.61 -4.50 -0.68
N ILE A 5 18.77 -5.29 -0.01
CA ILE A 5 17.52 -4.82 0.58
C ILE A 5 17.86 -3.86 1.72
N LYS A 6 17.39 -2.61 1.61
CA LYS A 6 17.50 -1.63 2.70
C LYS A 6 16.30 -1.74 3.62
N ILE A 7 16.53 -2.09 4.87
CA ILE A 7 15.54 -2.03 5.95
C ILE A 7 15.78 -0.73 6.73
N VAL A 8 14.74 0.06 6.89
CA VAL A 8 14.75 1.25 7.76
C VAL A 8 13.63 1.10 8.77
N GLU A 9 13.91 1.34 10.05
CA GLU A 9 12.88 1.31 11.08
C GLU A 9 12.49 2.73 11.52
N GLY A 10 11.19 2.96 11.66
CA GLY A 10 10.62 4.12 12.35
C GLY A 10 9.89 3.69 13.64
N PRO A 11 9.27 4.64 14.36
CA PRO A 11 8.61 4.35 15.64
C PRO A 11 7.47 3.33 15.55
N VAL A 12 6.70 3.35 14.44
CA VAL A 12 5.52 2.48 14.24
C VAL A 12 5.72 1.49 13.08
N TRP A 13 6.64 1.79 12.16
CA TRP A 13 6.74 1.12 10.86
C TRP A 13 8.12 0.51 10.63
N ARG A 14 8.16 -0.67 10.02
CA ARG A 14 9.34 -1.19 9.33
C ARG A 14 9.18 -0.96 7.84
N TYR A 15 10.21 -0.41 7.20
CA TYR A 15 10.20 -0.06 5.78
C TYR A 15 11.15 -1.00 5.05
N TYR A 16 10.69 -1.57 3.94
CA TYR A 16 11.47 -2.46 3.09
C TYR A 16 11.65 -1.84 1.71
N ASN A 17 12.85 -2.03 1.16
CA ASN A 17 13.16 -1.82 -0.25
C ASN A 17 12.69 -0.44 -0.76
N CYS A 18 13.08 0.63 -0.04
CA CYS A 18 12.87 2.03 -0.44
C CYS A 18 13.93 2.43 -1.47
N PRO A 19 13.71 2.20 -2.77
CA PRO A 19 14.78 2.13 -3.76
C PRO A 19 15.04 3.47 -4.43
N ASP A 20 14.11 4.44 -4.29
CA ASP A 20 14.09 5.67 -5.05
C ASP A 20 14.12 6.90 -4.12
N PRO A 21 15.26 7.62 -4.04
CA PRO A 21 15.36 8.90 -3.34
C PRO A 21 14.34 9.94 -3.84
N GLN A 22 13.95 9.89 -5.12
CA GLN A 22 12.96 10.81 -5.69
C GLN A 22 11.59 10.63 -5.05
N TRP A 23 11.26 9.43 -4.53
CA TRP A 23 10.01 9.20 -3.81
C TRP A 23 9.95 9.97 -2.48
N ALA A 24 11.10 10.14 -1.83
CA ALA A 24 11.19 10.93 -0.60
C ALA A 24 11.03 12.43 -0.87
N GLU A 25 11.57 12.92 -1.98
CA GLU A 25 11.42 14.31 -2.45
C GLU A 25 9.99 14.60 -2.89
N LYS A 26 9.43 13.76 -3.76
CA LYS A 26 8.03 13.86 -4.26
C LYS A 26 7.05 13.89 -3.11
N CYS A 27 7.09 12.93 -2.19
CA CYS A 27 6.17 12.95 -1.05
C CYS A 27 6.29 14.25 -0.22
N SER A 28 7.49 14.80 -0.05
CA SER A 28 7.68 16.06 0.69
C SER A 28 7.08 17.26 -0.07
N SER A 29 7.23 17.28 -1.40
CA SER A 29 6.57 18.23 -2.30
C SER A 29 5.04 18.10 -2.21
N CYS A 30 4.51 16.88 -2.35
CA CYS A 30 3.09 16.57 -2.20
C CYS A 30 2.52 17.12 -0.90
N ARG A 31 3.18 16.85 0.23
CA ARG A 31 2.71 17.32 1.55
C ARG A 31 2.65 18.84 1.60
N ARG A 32 3.65 19.53 1.06
CA ARG A 32 3.67 20.99 1.00
C ARG A 32 2.50 21.52 0.17
N GLN A 33 2.27 20.94 -1.01
CA GLN A 33 1.15 21.31 -1.89
C GLN A 33 -0.18 21.11 -1.17
N ILE A 34 -0.43 19.92 -0.62
CA ILE A 34 -1.68 19.59 0.08
C ILE A 34 -1.91 20.47 1.30
N SER A 35 -0.84 20.86 2.01
CA SER A 35 -0.95 21.73 3.19
C SER A 35 -1.24 23.19 2.81
N ALA A 36 -0.82 23.63 1.62
CA ALA A 36 -1.06 24.99 1.14
C ALA A 36 -2.41 25.11 0.43
N GLU A 37 -2.75 24.13 -0.40
CA GLU A 37 -3.96 24.08 -1.22
C GLU A 37 -4.44 22.62 -1.32
N PRO A 38 -5.60 22.27 -0.72
CA PRO A 38 -6.17 20.91 -0.77
C PRO A 38 -6.68 20.47 -2.16
N ALA A 39 -5.97 20.83 -3.23
CA ALA A 39 -6.27 20.46 -4.61
C ALA A 39 -5.71 19.06 -4.95
N VAL A 40 -6.03 18.58 -6.16
CA VAL A 40 -5.55 17.29 -6.68
C VAL A 40 -4.03 17.34 -6.84
N CYS A 41 -3.30 16.71 -5.92
CA CYS A 41 -1.86 16.52 -6.05
C CYS A 41 -1.59 15.32 -6.97
N VAL A 42 -1.15 15.59 -8.21
CA VAL A 42 -0.88 14.60 -9.27
C VAL A 42 0.10 13.50 -8.82
N GLU A 43 1.10 13.87 -8.03
CA GLU A 43 2.06 12.90 -7.51
C GLU A 43 1.42 11.96 -6.48
N CYS A 44 0.45 12.44 -5.70
CA CYS A 44 -0.28 11.65 -4.70
C CYS A 44 -1.41 10.84 -5.28
N VAL A 45 -2.11 11.35 -6.30
CA VAL A 45 -3.27 10.67 -6.87
C VAL A 45 -2.83 9.30 -7.38
N ASN A 46 -1.71 9.20 -8.11
CA ASN A 46 -1.22 7.93 -8.63
C ASN A 46 -0.50 7.03 -7.63
N CYS A 47 -0.34 7.46 -6.37
CA CYS A 47 0.18 6.56 -5.34
C CYS A 47 -0.95 5.63 -4.90
N TRP A 48 -0.68 4.32 -4.89
CA TRP A 48 -1.62 3.29 -4.47
C TRP A 48 -1.05 2.51 -3.30
N LYS A 49 -1.92 2.12 -2.37
CA LYS A 49 -1.63 1.26 -1.23
C LYS A 49 -2.45 0.00 -1.40
N VAL A 50 -1.78 -1.13 -1.52
CA VAL A 50 -2.36 -2.47 -1.42
C VAL A 50 -2.24 -2.88 0.04
N GLU A 51 -3.38 -3.03 0.70
CA GLU A 51 -3.46 -3.25 2.13
C GLU A 51 -3.72 -4.71 2.46
N ILE A 52 -2.76 -5.33 3.13
CA ILE A 52 -2.80 -6.72 3.52
C ILE A 52 -2.95 -6.74 5.03
N TRP A 53 -4.18 -6.97 5.48
CA TRP A 53 -4.53 -7.07 6.89
C TRP A 53 -4.47 -8.52 7.33
N LYS A 54 -3.83 -8.79 8.48
CA LYS A 54 -3.65 -10.16 8.99
C LYS A 54 -4.95 -10.94 9.10
N HIS A 55 -6.03 -10.27 9.51
CA HIS A 55 -7.37 -10.87 9.63
C HIS A 55 -8.34 -10.37 8.55
N GLY A 56 -7.82 -9.83 7.44
CA GLY A 56 -8.62 -9.43 6.29
C GLY A 56 -9.34 -10.62 5.65
N LYS A 57 -10.48 -10.38 5.00
CA LYS A 57 -11.31 -11.45 4.42
C LYS A 57 -10.60 -12.24 3.31
N ALA A 58 -9.60 -11.62 2.67
CA ALA A 58 -8.72 -12.26 1.70
C ALA A 58 -7.75 -13.31 2.30
N PHE A 59 -7.52 -13.30 3.61
CA PHE A 59 -6.40 -14.01 4.26
C PHE A 59 -6.82 -15.05 5.31
N TYR A 60 -8.07 -15.54 5.27
CA TYR A 60 -8.51 -16.59 6.18
C TYR A 60 -7.60 -17.83 6.07
N GLN A 61 -6.92 -18.20 7.17
CA GLN A 61 -5.97 -19.32 7.28
C GLN A 61 -4.62 -19.16 6.55
N VAL A 62 -4.23 -17.93 6.19
CA VAL A 62 -2.93 -17.66 5.56
C VAL A 62 -1.88 -17.33 6.63
N ASP A 63 -0.65 -17.80 6.44
CA ASP A 63 0.49 -17.47 7.29
C ASP A 63 1.00 -16.05 6.98
N PHE A 64 0.30 -15.07 7.55
CA PHE A 64 0.63 -13.65 7.43
C PHE A 64 2.01 -13.31 7.99
N ASP A 65 2.42 -13.96 9.07
CA ASP A 65 3.70 -13.67 9.71
C ASP A 65 4.85 -14.10 8.79
N ARG A 66 4.70 -15.22 8.08
CA ARG A 66 5.62 -15.61 6.99
C ARG A 66 5.64 -14.64 5.82
N LEU A 67 4.52 -14.00 5.47
CA LEU A 67 4.47 -12.94 4.45
C LEU A 67 5.29 -11.73 4.90
N MET A 68 5.09 -11.29 6.13
CA MET A 68 5.80 -10.15 6.72
C MET A 68 7.31 -10.36 6.73
N ASP A 69 7.72 -11.57 7.09
CA ASP A 69 9.13 -11.97 7.10
C ASP A 69 9.71 -12.06 5.69
N ARG A 70 8.90 -12.40 4.68
CA ARG A 70 9.35 -12.66 3.31
C ARG A 70 8.97 -11.57 2.32
N VAL A 71 8.38 -10.46 2.74
CA VAL A 71 7.95 -9.38 1.84
C VAL A 71 9.10 -8.86 0.96
N HIS A 72 10.32 -8.90 1.50
CA HIS A 72 11.54 -8.53 0.80
C HIS A 72 11.99 -9.52 -0.29
N LEU A 73 11.49 -10.76 -0.27
CA LEU A 73 11.76 -11.82 -1.26
C LEU A 73 10.68 -11.88 -2.35
N ILE A 74 9.51 -11.33 -2.07
CA ILE A 74 8.36 -11.43 -2.95
C ILE A 74 8.53 -10.52 -4.17
N SER A 75 9.33 -9.46 -4.07
CA SER A 75 9.55 -8.56 -5.18
C SER A 75 10.96 -8.70 -5.75
N ASP A 76 11.12 -9.51 -6.80
CA ASP A 76 12.23 -9.35 -7.75
C ASP A 76 12.22 -7.95 -8.43
N ALA A 77 11.17 -7.16 -8.18
CA ALA A 77 11.04 -5.76 -8.53
C ALA A 77 11.25 -4.82 -7.33
N PRO A 78 11.70 -3.57 -7.54
CA PRO A 78 11.73 -2.56 -6.48
C PRO A 78 10.30 -2.18 -6.03
N VAL A 79 9.81 -2.81 -4.97
CA VAL A 79 8.52 -2.52 -4.34
C VAL A 79 8.76 -1.84 -3.00
N ILE A 80 8.07 -0.73 -2.78
CA ILE A 80 8.09 -0.08 -1.47
C ILE A 80 7.07 -0.78 -0.61
N ALA A 81 7.52 -1.33 0.50
CA ALA A 81 6.68 -2.06 1.43
C ALA A 81 6.86 -1.56 2.86
N LYS A 82 5.79 -1.65 3.65
CA LYS A 82 5.82 -1.32 5.06
C LYS A 82 5.02 -2.31 5.89
N ALA A 83 5.63 -2.75 6.97
CA ALA A 83 5.00 -3.56 8.00
C ALA A 83 4.75 -2.71 9.26
N SER A 84 3.58 -2.84 9.86
CA SER A 84 3.37 -2.35 11.21
C SER A 84 4.20 -3.19 12.20
N ARG A 85 4.76 -2.55 13.23
CA ARG A 85 5.49 -3.23 14.31
C ARG A 85 4.57 -3.80 15.40
N ALA A 86 3.33 -3.34 15.42
CA ALA A 86 2.25 -3.70 16.33
C ALA A 86 0.92 -3.45 15.61
N PRO A 87 -0.21 -3.97 16.14
CA PRO A 87 -1.53 -3.70 15.58
C PRO A 87 -1.82 -2.20 15.52
N ILE A 88 -2.41 -1.75 14.42
CA ILE A 88 -2.81 -0.37 14.18
C ILE A 88 -4.31 -0.28 13.92
N GLN A 89 -4.88 0.91 14.07
CA GLN A 89 -6.29 1.15 13.75
C GLN A 89 -6.60 0.82 12.28
N VAL A 90 -7.65 0.04 12.08
CA VAL A 90 -8.15 -0.31 10.75
C VAL A 90 -8.90 0.87 10.14
N VAL A 91 -8.37 1.40 9.03
CA VAL A 91 -8.94 2.54 8.31
C VAL A 91 -9.68 2.05 7.06
N ARG A 92 -10.98 1.76 7.21
CA ARG A 92 -11.85 1.17 6.17
C ARG A 92 -12.32 2.20 5.16
N THR A 93 -11.40 2.64 4.32
CA THR A 93 -11.71 3.65 3.31
C THR A 93 -11.37 3.17 1.89
N GLY A 94 -10.51 2.16 1.76
CA GLY A 94 -10.19 1.55 0.48
C GLY A 94 -11.31 0.69 -0.10
N VAL A 95 -11.03 0.14 -1.27
CA VAL A 95 -11.95 -0.72 -2.04
C VAL A 95 -11.33 -2.10 -2.32
N PRO A 96 -12.08 -3.20 -2.24
CA PRO A 96 -13.44 -3.25 -1.69
C PRO A 96 -13.44 -3.03 -0.17
N ASP A 97 -14.52 -2.43 0.34
CA ASP A 97 -14.73 -2.23 1.78
C ASP A 97 -14.97 -3.56 2.51
N THR A 98 -15.55 -4.54 1.82
CA THR A 98 -15.77 -5.90 2.29
C THR A 98 -14.47 -6.69 2.51
N GLY A 99 -13.33 -6.19 2.04
CA GLY A 99 -12.03 -6.82 2.20
C GLY A 99 -11.39 -6.65 3.59
N TYR A 100 -11.84 -5.62 4.33
CA TYR A 100 -11.26 -5.28 5.63
C TYR A 100 -11.63 -6.29 6.73
N PRO A 101 -10.79 -6.43 7.77
CA PRO A 101 -11.14 -7.22 8.95
C PRO A 101 -12.33 -6.59 9.70
N ASP A 102 -13.04 -7.39 10.49
CA ASP A 102 -14.09 -6.89 11.40
C ASP A 102 -13.49 -6.25 12.68
N LEU A 103 -12.18 -6.39 12.89
CA LEU A 103 -11.45 -5.90 14.07
C LEU A 103 -11.19 -4.38 14.03
N VAL A 104 -11.12 -3.74 15.19
CA VAL A 104 -10.81 -2.29 15.28
C VAL A 104 -9.33 -2.01 15.04
N ILE A 105 -8.46 -2.91 15.50
CA ILE A 105 -7.00 -2.86 15.32
C ILE A 105 -6.54 -4.18 14.70
N ASP A 106 -5.53 -4.12 13.84
CA ASP A 106 -4.97 -5.31 13.21
C ASP A 106 -3.53 -5.05 12.71
N ASP A 107 -2.78 -6.11 12.43
CA ASP A 107 -1.46 -6.01 11.80
C ASP A 107 -1.62 -5.71 10.31
N LEU A 108 -0.78 -4.81 9.79
CA LEU A 108 -0.85 -4.32 8.42
C LEU A 108 0.48 -4.45 7.70
N LEU A 109 0.44 -5.08 6.53
CA LEU A 109 1.43 -4.93 5.48
C LEU A 109 0.86 -4.03 4.37
N VAL A 110 1.58 -2.98 4.02
CA VAL A 110 1.25 -2.11 2.89
C VAL A 110 2.29 -2.28 1.79
N LEU A 111 1.83 -2.58 0.59
CA LEU A 111 2.65 -2.52 -0.62
C LEU A 111 2.22 -1.31 -1.44
N TYR A 112 3.16 -0.57 -2.00
CA TYR A 112 2.84 0.66 -2.71
C TYR A 112 3.11 0.56 -4.21
N ALA A 113 2.21 1.11 -5.02
CA ALA A 113 2.32 1.21 -6.48
C ALA A 113 2.12 2.65 -6.97
N ARG A 114 2.50 2.89 -8.24
CA ARG A 114 2.41 4.20 -8.91
C ARG A 114 1.37 4.28 -10.04
N SER A 115 0.60 3.21 -10.22
CA SER A 115 -0.44 3.09 -11.23
C SER A 115 -1.38 1.95 -10.87
N ILE A 116 -2.56 1.92 -11.48
CA ILE A 116 -3.50 0.80 -11.37
C ILE A 116 -2.84 -0.48 -11.87
N ALA A 117 -2.12 -0.45 -13.00
CA ALA A 117 -1.41 -1.61 -13.50
C ALA A 117 -0.40 -2.17 -12.48
N GLY A 118 0.34 -1.29 -11.81
CA GLY A 118 1.27 -1.67 -10.74
C GLY A 118 0.55 -2.22 -9.51
N ARG A 119 -0.57 -1.61 -9.12
CA ARG A 119 -1.42 -2.06 -8.01
C ARG A 119 -1.97 -3.48 -8.24
N GLU A 120 -2.49 -3.76 -9.43
CA GLU A 120 -2.98 -5.09 -9.79
C GLU A 120 -1.85 -6.10 -9.92
N ALA A 121 -0.65 -5.68 -10.37
CA ALA A 121 0.53 -6.53 -10.35
C ALA A 121 0.92 -6.93 -8.91
N LEU A 122 0.83 -6.02 -7.95
CA LEU A 122 1.07 -6.32 -6.53
C LEU A 122 0.00 -7.25 -5.95
N ARG A 123 -1.29 -7.07 -6.25
CA ARG A 123 -2.34 -8.01 -5.83
C ARG A 123 -2.08 -9.42 -6.36
N ARG A 124 -1.75 -9.55 -7.66
CA ARG A 124 -1.36 -10.83 -8.26
C ARG A 124 -0.12 -11.44 -7.61
N LEU A 125 0.84 -10.60 -7.25
CA LEU A 125 2.05 -11.06 -6.59
C LEU A 125 1.75 -11.62 -5.19
N VAL A 126 0.91 -10.95 -4.42
CA VAL A 126 0.42 -11.41 -3.12
C VAL A 126 -0.38 -12.71 -3.29
N GLN A 127 -1.26 -12.77 -4.29
CA GLN A 127 -2.02 -13.96 -4.64
C GLN A 127 -1.10 -15.18 -4.81
N VAL A 128 -0.10 -15.07 -5.69
CA VAL A 128 0.84 -16.16 -5.98
C VAL A 128 1.67 -16.52 -4.75
N SER A 129 2.16 -15.51 -4.02
CA SER A 129 3.07 -15.72 -2.88
C SER A 129 2.39 -16.41 -1.70
N LEU A 130 1.08 -16.21 -1.54
CA LEU A 130 0.29 -16.76 -0.44
C LEU A 130 -0.64 -17.89 -0.85
N GLY A 131 -0.65 -18.27 -2.14
CA GLY A 131 -1.55 -19.29 -2.66
C GLY A 131 -3.03 -18.90 -2.55
N LEU A 132 -3.35 -17.61 -2.67
CA LEU A 132 -4.73 -17.14 -2.65
C LEU A 132 -5.45 -17.52 -3.95
N SER A 133 -6.77 -17.73 -3.86
CA SER A 133 -7.60 -17.73 -5.07
C SER A 133 -7.66 -16.33 -5.68
N ARG A 134 -8.09 -16.24 -6.94
CA ARG A 134 -8.26 -14.95 -7.60
C ARG A 134 -9.30 -14.09 -6.89
N GLU A 135 -10.41 -14.71 -6.49
CA GLU A 135 -11.51 -14.07 -5.77
C GLU A 135 -11.05 -13.51 -4.42
N ALA A 136 -10.20 -14.26 -3.70
CA ALA A 136 -9.60 -13.78 -2.46
C ALA A 136 -8.64 -12.60 -2.70
N ALA A 137 -7.86 -12.62 -3.79
CA ALA A 137 -6.97 -11.50 -4.13
C ALA A 137 -7.74 -10.21 -4.48
N ASP A 138 -8.91 -10.34 -5.11
CA ASP A 138 -9.80 -9.19 -5.43
C ASP A 138 -10.39 -8.55 -4.16
N LEU A 139 -10.44 -9.29 -3.05
CA LEU A 139 -10.83 -8.76 -1.74
C LEU A 139 -9.71 -7.98 -1.02
N ILE A 140 -8.47 -7.97 -1.51
CA ILE A 140 -7.39 -7.22 -0.84
C ILE A 140 -7.65 -5.72 -1.01
N PRO A 141 -7.94 -4.94 0.06
CA PRO A 141 -8.30 -3.54 -0.11
C PRO A 141 -7.18 -2.72 -0.74
N VAL A 142 -7.56 -1.79 -1.61
CA VAL A 142 -6.66 -0.77 -2.15
C VAL A 142 -7.18 0.62 -1.85
N ARG A 143 -6.27 1.51 -1.51
CA ARG A 143 -6.58 2.94 -1.33
C ARG A 143 -5.49 3.78 -1.94
N ARG A 144 -5.79 5.03 -2.27
CA ARG A 144 -4.78 5.96 -2.79
C ARG A 144 -3.75 6.31 -1.72
N GLY A 145 -2.71 7.04 -2.14
CA GLY A 145 -1.84 7.97 -1.43
C GLY A 145 -0.45 7.55 -0.95
N CYS A 146 0.24 8.52 -0.36
CA CYS A 146 1.69 8.51 -0.19
C CYS A 146 2.13 7.60 0.95
N TRP A 147 3.24 6.91 0.72
CA TRP A 147 3.93 6.11 1.72
C TRP A 147 4.45 6.94 2.88
N ARG A 148 5.07 8.10 2.68
CA ARG A 148 5.67 8.85 3.79
C ARG A 148 4.65 9.50 4.75
N PHE A 149 3.45 9.83 4.27
CA PHE A 149 2.49 10.69 4.99
C PHE A 149 1.12 10.03 5.19
N ASP A 150 1.13 8.77 5.62
CA ASP A 150 -0.08 7.98 5.88
C ASP A 150 -1.17 8.69 6.73
N PRO A 151 -0.87 9.52 7.77
CA PRO A 151 -1.89 10.16 8.60
C PRO A 151 -2.34 11.56 8.13
N VAL A 152 -1.59 12.22 7.24
CA VAL A 152 -1.73 13.67 6.99
C VAL A 152 -2.56 13.97 5.74
N LEU A 153 -2.66 13.03 4.79
CA LEU A 153 -3.16 13.34 3.45
C LEU A 153 -4.67 13.13 3.23
N GLY A 154 -5.47 13.02 4.30
CA GLY A 154 -6.93 13.14 4.21
C GLY A 154 -7.64 12.08 3.33
N PRO A 155 -8.95 12.27 3.07
CA PRO A 155 -9.81 11.27 2.42
C PRO A 155 -9.64 11.28 0.89
N TRP A 156 -8.43 11.02 0.42
CA TRP A 156 -8.01 10.82 -0.97
C TRP A 156 -8.95 10.08 -1.94
N GLN A 157 -9.98 9.35 -1.48
CA GLN A 157 -10.99 8.76 -2.36
C GLN A 157 -11.86 9.86 -2.98
N SER A 158 -11.97 11.02 -2.34
CA SER A 158 -12.67 12.18 -2.91
C SER A 158 -11.86 12.91 -3.98
N TRP A 159 -10.57 12.61 -4.13
CA TRP A 159 -9.69 13.36 -5.03
C TRP A 159 -9.71 12.82 -6.46
N TYR A 160 -9.91 11.50 -6.67
CA TYR A 160 -10.00 10.90 -8.00
C TYR A 160 -10.61 9.49 -7.98
N PRO A 161 -11.39 9.09 -9.02
CA PRO A 161 -12.02 7.77 -9.11
C PRO A 161 -11.05 6.61 -8.89
N VAL A 162 -11.47 5.55 -8.20
CA VAL A 162 -10.55 4.49 -7.75
C VAL A 162 -10.05 3.57 -8.88
N ASP A 163 -10.66 3.70 -10.04
CA ASP A 163 -10.56 2.87 -11.24
C ASP A 163 -9.89 3.60 -12.42
N SER A 164 -9.44 4.84 -12.23
CA SER A 164 -8.67 5.62 -13.22
C SER A 164 -7.29 6.04 -12.70
N ASP A 165 -6.27 6.09 -13.57
CA ASP A 165 -5.01 6.78 -13.28
C ASP A 165 -5.08 8.23 -13.80
N TRP A 166 -4.28 9.12 -13.22
CA TRP A 166 -4.16 10.50 -13.68
C TRP A 166 -2.90 10.72 -14.56
N PRO A 167 -2.97 11.52 -15.62
CA PRO A 167 -4.20 11.90 -16.32
C PRO A 167 -4.79 10.68 -17.02
N GLU A 168 -6.10 10.68 -17.27
CA GLU A 168 -6.69 9.68 -18.17
C GLU A 168 -6.07 9.88 -19.56
N ILE A 169 -5.24 8.93 -19.99
CA ILE A 169 -4.82 8.86 -21.39
C ILE A 169 -5.92 8.09 -22.11
N HIS A 170 -6.84 8.83 -22.73
CA HIS A 170 -7.88 8.28 -23.60
C HIS A 170 -7.30 7.78 -24.93
#